data_AF-G5BHD1-F1
#
_entry.id   AF-G5BHD1-F1
#
_cell.length_a   1.000
_cell.length_b   1.000
_cell.length_c   1.000
_cell.angle_alpha   90.00
_cell.angle_beta   90.00
_cell.angle_gamma   90.00
#
_symmetry.space_group_name_H-M   'P 1'
#
loop_
_entity.id
_entity.type
_entity.pdbx_description
1 polymer ?
#
loop_
_entity_poly.entity_id
_entity_poly.type
_entity_poly.pdbx_seq_one_letter_code
_entity_poly.pdbx_strand_id
1 'polypeptide(L)'
;MGGSAPPDSSWKGSLKVPYNVGPGFTGNFSTQKVRMHIHSNSKVTRIYNVIGTLRGAVEPDRYVILGGHRDSWVFGGIDPQSGAAVVHEIVRSFGTLKKEGWRPRRTILFASWDAEEYGLLGSTEWAEENSRLLQERGVAYINADSSIEGNYTLRVDCTPLMYSLVYNLTKELQSPDEGFEGKSLYESWSEKSPSPEFSGTPRISKLGSGNDFEVFFQRLGIASGRARYTKNWETNKFSNYPLYHSVYETYELVEKFYDPTFKYHLAVAQVRGGMVFELASSMVLPFSCQDYAVVLKKYADKIYNISMKYPQEMERYRVSFDSLFSAVHNFTEIASKFSKRLQDLDKSNPILLRIMNDQLMFLERAFIDPLGLPQRPFYRHIIYAPSSHNKYVGESFPGIYDALFDIKSKADPSKAWEEVKRQISVAAFTVQAAAGTLTEVA
;
A
#
# COMPACT_ATOMS: atom_id res chain seq x y z
N MET A 1 -14.90 18.90 -32.05
CA MET A 1 -13.53 19.28 -32.42
C MET A 1 -13.30 18.93 -33.87
N GLY A 2 -12.50 19.74 -34.56
CA GLY A 2 -11.99 19.47 -35.89
C GLY A 2 -10.80 18.51 -35.86
N GLY A 3 -10.09 18.41 -36.98
CA GLY A 3 -8.85 17.63 -37.08
C GLY A 3 -9.05 16.13 -37.25
N SER A 4 -8.01 15.37 -36.93
CA SER A 4 -7.98 13.92 -37.16
C SER A 4 -8.97 13.17 -36.25
N ALA A 5 -9.55 12.11 -36.80
CA ALA A 5 -10.32 11.14 -36.02
C ALA A 5 -9.46 10.52 -34.90
N PRO A 6 -10.08 9.95 -33.84
CA PRO A 6 -9.34 9.22 -32.82
C PRO A 6 -8.49 8.10 -33.45
N PRO A 7 -7.23 7.90 -33.01
CA PRO A 7 -6.30 6.93 -33.62
C PRO A 7 -6.81 5.49 -33.56
N ASP A 8 -7.51 5.15 -32.49
CA ASP A 8 -8.14 3.86 -32.27
C ASP A 8 -9.37 4.01 -31.36
N SER A 9 -10.07 2.90 -31.09
CA SER A 9 -11.29 2.89 -30.29
C SER A 9 -11.08 3.22 -28.81
N SER A 10 -9.86 3.08 -28.27
CA SER A 10 -9.56 3.35 -26.86
C SER A 10 -9.60 4.84 -26.51
N TRP A 11 -9.47 5.71 -27.51
CA TRP A 11 -9.58 7.17 -27.35
C TRP A 11 -11.04 7.67 -27.34
N LYS A 12 -12.02 6.80 -27.66
CA LYS A 12 -13.43 7.15 -27.67
C LYS A 12 -14.07 6.89 -26.30
N GLY A 13 -14.51 7.95 -25.64
CA GLY A 13 -15.38 7.86 -24.48
C GLY A 13 -16.87 7.69 -24.84
N SER A 14 -17.76 7.92 -23.88
CA SER A 14 -19.21 7.71 -24.04
C SER A 14 -20.07 8.98 -24.22
N LEU A 15 -19.48 10.18 -24.19
CA LEU A 15 -20.14 11.43 -24.63
C LEU A 15 -20.56 11.36 -26.11
N LYS A 16 -21.66 12.04 -26.45
CA LYS A 16 -22.25 12.10 -27.80
C LYS A 16 -21.48 13.03 -28.74
N VAL A 17 -20.19 12.77 -28.93
CA VAL A 17 -19.26 13.52 -29.79
C VAL A 17 -18.29 12.56 -30.48
N PRO A 18 -17.64 12.94 -31.60
CA PRO A 18 -16.80 12.02 -32.37
C PRO A 18 -15.40 11.75 -31.81
N TYR A 19 -14.96 12.48 -30.76
CA TYR A 19 -13.61 12.38 -30.17
C TYR A 19 -12.45 12.67 -31.12
N ASN A 20 -12.62 13.60 -32.06
CA ASN A 20 -11.50 14.05 -32.89
C ASN A 20 -10.38 14.67 -32.02
N VAL A 21 -9.13 14.46 -32.40
CA VAL A 21 -7.93 14.84 -31.64
C VAL A 21 -7.60 16.33 -31.80
N GLY A 22 -8.07 16.97 -32.87
CA GLY A 22 -7.72 18.35 -33.20
C GLY A 22 -6.55 18.45 -34.19
N PRO A 23 -5.95 19.65 -34.33
CA PRO A 23 -6.26 20.87 -33.60
C PRO A 23 -7.53 21.61 -34.09
N GLY A 24 -8.09 22.45 -33.22
CA GLY A 24 -9.12 23.44 -33.55
C GLY A 24 -10.53 22.88 -33.75
N PHE A 25 -11.44 23.76 -34.16
CA PHE A 25 -12.80 23.39 -34.61
C PHE A 25 -12.90 23.52 -36.13
N THR A 26 -13.88 22.86 -36.74
CA THR A 26 -14.10 22.87 -38.20
C THR A 26 -15.44 23.54 -38.56
N GLY A 27 -15.61 23.86 -39.85
CA GLY A 27 -16.84 24.46 -40.38
C GLY A 27 -17.11 25.85 -39.81
N ASN A 28 -18.37 26.09 -39.43
CA ASN A 28 -18.85 27.37 -38.87
C ASN A 28 -18.13 27.79 -37.57
N PHE A 29 -17.42 26.88 -36.93
CA PHE A 29 -16.69 27.14 -35.68
C PHE A 29 -15.18 27.31 -35.89
N SER A 30 -14.69 27.37 -37.13
CA SER A 30 -13.24 27.42 -37.46
C SER A 30 -12.48 28.59 -36.84
N THR A 31 -13.15 29.71 -36.53
CA THR A 31 -12.56 30.87 -35.85
C THR A 31 -12.63 30.77 -34.32
N GLN A 32 -13.40 29.82 -33.78
CA GLN A 32 -13.59 29.68 -32.34
C GLN A 32 -12.34 29.09 -31.68
N LYS A 33 -12.08 29.53 -30.45
CA LYS A 33 -10.96 29.09 -29.63
C LYS A 33 -11.41 28.87 -28.19
N VAL A 34 -10.73 27.98 -27.49
CA VAL A 34 -10.89 27.79 -26.05
C VAL A 34 -9.98 28.79 -25.33
N ARG A 35 -10.50 29.44 -24.29
CA ARG A 35 -9.73 30.33 -23.40
C ARG A 35 -9.91 29.87 -21.96
N MET A 36 -8.80 29.68 -21.24
CA MET A 36 -8.81 29.34 -19.82
C MET A 36 -8.57 30.59 -18.99
N HIS A 37 -9.31 30.74 -17.89
CA HIS A 37 -9.16 31.81 -16.91
C HIS A 37 -8.93 31.17 -15.53
N ILE A 38 -7.67 31.07 -15.10
CA ILE A 38 -7.27 30.42 -13.84
C ILE A 38 -6.64 31.48 -12.94
N HIS A 39 -7.19 31.68 -11.75
CA HIS A 39 -6.76 32.67 -10.77
C HIS A 39 -6.49 32.05 -9.40
N SER A 40 -5.83 30.88 -9.39
CA SER A 40 -5.44 30.17 -8.17
C SER A 40 -4.20 30.81 -7.54
N ASN A 41 -4.14 30.83 -6.20
CA ASN A 41 -3.03 31.39 -5.45
C ASN A 41 -2.46 30.36 -4.47
N SER A 42 -1.16 30.09 -4.54
CA SER A 42 -0.46 29.28 -3.54
C SER A 42 -0.16 30.12 -2.30
N LYS A 43 -0.50 29.61 -1.11
CA LYS A 43 -0.24 30.28 0.17
C LYS A 43 0.26 29.29 1.20
N VAL A 44 1.28 29.69 1.97
CA VAL A 44 1.67 28.96 3.18
C VAL A 44 0.51 29.02 4.15
N THR A 45 -0.03 27.85 4.48
CA THR A 45 -1.22 27.70 5.33
C THR A 45 -0.88 26.76 6.47
N ARG A 46 -1.32 27.11 7.67
CA ARG A 46 -1.13 26.24 8.84
C ARG A 46 -2.09 25.05 8.75
N ILE A 47 -1.54 23.85 8.92
CA ILE A 47 -2.27 22.58 8.97
C ILE A 47 -2.14 21.96 10.38
N TYR A 48 -3.06 21.08 10.76
CA TYR A 48 -3.16 20.51 12.10
C TYR A 48 -3.41 19.00 12.09
N ASN A 49 -2.37 18.23 12.43
CA ASN A 49 -2.53 16.82 12.76
C ASN A 49 -3.00 16.65 14.21
N VAL A 50 -3.88 15.68 14.46
CA VAL A 50 -4.24 15.26 15.82
C VAL A 50 -3.61 13.91 16.12
N ILE A 51 -2.79 13.83 17.15
CA ILE A 51 -2.06 12.62 17.54
C ILE A 51 -2.48 12.18 18.94
N GLY A 52 -3.21 11.06 19.02
CA GLY A 52 -3.56 10.38 20.27
C GLY A 52 -2.58 9.26 20.59
N THR A 53 -2.35 8.98 21.88
CA THR A 53 -1.43 7.91 22.31
C THR A 53 -2.05 7.04 23.39
N LEU A 54 -2.06 5.73 23.14
CA LEU A 54 -2.32 4.70 24.15
C LEU A 54 -1.01 3.98 24.46
N ARG A 55 -0.35 4.43 25.54
CA ARG A 55 0.98 3.94 25.94
C ARG A 55 0.95 2.43 26.23
N GLY A 56 1.90 1.69 25.67
CA GLY A 56 2.08 0.26 25.90
C GLY A 56 2.47 -0.07 27.34
N ALA A 57 2.18 -1.29 27.77
CA ALA A 57 2.47 -1.79 29.12
C ALA A 57 3.84 -2.45 29.24
N VAL A 58 4.34 -3.10 28.18
CA VAL A 58 5.58 -3.89 28.20
C VAL A 58 6.65 -3.29 27.29
N GLU A 59 6.26 -2.91 26.08
CA GLU A 59 7.15 -2.35 25.04
C GLU A 59 6.65 -0.95 24.65
N PRO A 60 6.66 0.03 25.58
CA PRO A 60 6.13 1.37 25.30
C PRO A 60 6.92 2.12 24.22
N ASP A 61 8.10 1.62 23.86
CA ASP A 61 9.01 2.11 22.83
C ASP A 61 8.83 1.41 21.46
N ARG A 62 7.75 0.64 21.29
CA ARG A 62 7.35 0.04 20.00
C ARG A 62 5.98 0.61 19.60
N TYR A 63 5.85 1.09 18.36
CA TYR A 63 4.71 1.88 17.90
C TYR A 63 3.92 1.16 16.81
N VAL A 64 2.65 0.91 17.09
CA VAL A 64 1.65 0.54 16.07
C VAL A 64 0.81 1.77 15.81
N ILE A 65 0.71 2.20 14.56
CA ILE A 65 0.07 3.45 14.17
C ILE A 65 -1.21 3.13 13.40
N LEU A 66 -2.34 3.71 13.83
CA LEU A 66 -3.58 3.77 13.06
C LEU A 66 -3.78 5.21 12.62
N GLY A 67 -3.69 5.48 11.33
CA GLY A 67 -3.73 6.85 10.79
C GLY A 67 -4.59 6.96 9.54
N GLY A 68 -5.29 8.09 9.40
CA GLY A 68 -6.01 8.47 8.18
C GLY A 68 -6.26 9.96 8.17
N HIS A 69 -6.38 10.56 6.99
CA HIS A 69 -6.64 12.00 6.89
C HIS A 69 -8.07 12.38 7.25
N ARG A 70 -8.25 13.68 7.46
CA ARG A 70 -9.50 14.31 7.88
C ARG A 70 -9.89 15.46 6.97
N ASP A 71 -8.93 16.12 6.32
CA ASP A 71 -9.24 17.12 5.30
C ASP A 71 -9.96 16.46 4.11
N SER A 72 -10.93 17.16 3.55
CA SER A 72 -11.68 16.74 2.37
C SER A 72 -11.79 17.89 1.39
N TRP A 73 -12.03 17.59 0.11
CA TRP A 73 -12.28 18.63 -0.88
C TRP A 73 -13.53 19.46 -0.60
N VAL A 74 -14.60 18.83 -0.12
CA VAL A 74 -15.89 19.48 0.19
C VAL A 74 -16.49 18.94 1.49
N PHE A 75 -17.33 17.91 1.42
CA PHE A 75 -17.92 17.27 2.59
C PHE A 75 -17.16 15.99 2.95
N GLY A 76 -16.78 15.22 1.93
CA GLY A 76 -15.99 14.00 2.09
C GLY A 76 -16.77 12.83 2.68
N GLY A 77 -18.03 12.65 2.29
CA GLY A 77 -18.90 11.57 2.76
C GLY A 77 -18.24 10.19 2.69
N ILE A 78 -17.47 9.91 1.63
CA ILE A 78 -16.59 8.73 1.54
C ILE A 78 -15.16 9.12 1.93
N ASP A 79 -14.53 9.96 1.12
CA ASP A 79 -13.14 10.39 1.22
C ASP A 79 -13.01 11.72 2.00
N PRO A 80 -12.50 11.72 3.25
CA PRO A 80 -12.10 10.58 4.07
C PRO A 80 -13.07 10.25 5.21
N GLN A 81 -14.22 10.92 5.33
CA GLN A 81 -15.01 10.85 6.57
C GLN A 81 -15.54 9.44 6.87
N SER A 82 -15.74 8.60 5.86
CA SER A 82 -16.07 7.18 6.07
C SER A 82 -14.94 6.41 6.78
N GLY A 83 -13.69 6.81 6.55
CA GLY A 83 -12.49 6.31 7.22
C GLY A 83 -12.32 6.90 8.61
N ALA A 84 -12.41 8.23 8.73
CA ALA A 84 -12.27 8.94 9.99
C ALA A 84 -13.31 8.48 11.05
N ALA A 85 -14.56 8.24 10.64
CA ALA A 85 -15.60 7.68 11.51
C ALA A 85 -15.21 6.28 12.05
N VAL A 86 -14.64 5.43 11.19
CA VAL A 86 -14.13 4.11 11.59
C VAL A 86 -12.96 4.24 12.57
N VAL A 87 -12.02 5.17 12.36
CA VAL A 87 -10.93 5.44 13.32
C VAL A 87 -11.49 5.88 14.66
N HIS A 88 -12.46 6.80 14.68
CA HIS A 88 -13.08 7.27 15.91
C HIS A 88 -13.73 6.14 16.71
N GLU A 89 -14.45 5.23 16.05
CA GLU A 89 -15.07 4.09 16.71
C GLU A 89 -14.04 3.08 17.24
N ILE A 90 -12.95 2.83 16.49
CA ILE A 90 -11.83 2.02 16.96
C ILE A 90 -11.18 2.64 18.20
N VAL A 91 -10.92 3.95 18.19
CA VAL A 91 -10.37 4.70 19.34
C VAL A 91 -11.30 4.60 20.55
N ARG A 92 -12.63 4.76 20.34
CA ARG A 92 -13.64 4.62 21.40
C ARG A 92 -13.60 3.22 22.01
N SER A 93 -13.49 2.18 21.19
CA SER A 93 -13.40 0.78 21.63
C SER A 93 -12.14 0.52 22.45
N PHE A 94 -10.95 0.88 21.95
CA PHE A 94 -9.70 0.78 22.72
C PHE A 94 -9.72 1.61 24.01
N GLY A 95 -10.35 2.79 23.96
CA GLY A 95 -10.54 3.64 25.14
C GLY A 95 -11.46 3.00 26.19
N THR A 96 -12.44 2.20 25.75
CA THR A 96 -13.32 1.42 26.65
C THR A 96 -12.51 0.32 27.34
N LEU A 97 -11.76 -0.49 26.58
CA LEU A 97 -10.85 -1.49 27.15
C LEU A 97 -9.85 -0.87 28.15
N LYS A 98 -9.32 0.31 27.83
CA LYS A 98 -8.42 1.05 28.73
C LYS A 98 -9.10 1.41 30.06
N LYS A 99 -10.36 1.85 30.03
CA LYS A 99 -11.13 2.19 31.24
C LYS A 99 -11.40 0.96 32.11
N GLU A 100 -11.46 -0.22 31.51
CA GLU A 100 -11.57 -1.51 32.19
C GLU A 100 -10.22 -2.05 32.70
N GLY A 101 -9.13 -1.29 32.54
CA GLY A 101 -7.81 -1.62 33.06
C GLY A 101 -6.89 -2.35 32.07
N TRP A 102 -7.36 -2.65 30.86
CA TRP A 102 -6.51 -3.25 29.82
C TRP A 102 -5.55 -2.22 29.22
N ARG A 103 -4.33 -2.67 28.87
CA ARG A 103 -3.38 -1.88 28.10
C ARG A 103 -2.68 -2.76 27.06
N PRO A 104 -2.40 -2.24 25.85
CA PRO A 104 -1.68 -3.01 24.84
C PRO A 104 -0.24 -3.28 25.28
N ARG A 105 0.37 -4.34 24.74
CA ARG A 105 1.79 -4.65 24.99
C ARG A 105 2.67 -3.50 24.49
N ARG A 106 2.42 -3.05 23.26
CA ARG A 106 3.12 -1.99 22.53
C ARG A 106 2.30 -0.69 22.55
N THR A 107 2.91 0.45 22.31
CA THR A 107 2.19 1.73 22.24
C THR A 107 1.40 1.82 20.93
N ILE A 108 0.13 2.22 21.03
CA ILE A 108 -0.70 2.55 19.87
C ILE A 108 -0.73 4.07 19.70
N LEU A 109 -0.42 4.54 18.49
CA LEU A 109 -0.58 5.93 18.08
C LEU A 109 -1.79 6.03 17.15
N PHE A 110 -2.68 6.97 17.44
CA PHE A 110 -3.82 7.29 16.59
C PHE A 110 -3.57 8.64 15.94
N ALA A 111 -3.68 8.71 14.61
CA ALA A 111 -3.40 9.93 13.88
C ALA A 111 -4.57 10.33 12.97
N SER A 112 -4.96 11.61 13.05
CA SER A 112 -5.87 12.27 12.13
C SER A 112 -5.07 13.29 11.34
N TRP A 113 -4.68 12.91 10.13
CA TRP A 113 -3.83 13.70 9.25
C TRP A 113 -4.60 14.84 8.60
N ASP A 114 -3.87 15.90 8.22
CA ASP A 114 -4.40 17.08 7.56
C ASP A 114 -3.65 17.35 6.26
N ALA A 115 -4.29 18.04 5.32
CA ALA A 115 -3.74 18.35 4.00
C ALA A 115 -3.20 17.13 3.22
N GLU A 116 -3.87 15.98 3.32
CA GLU A 116 -3.59 14.81 2.48
C GLU A 116 -3.93 15.10 1.01
N GLU A 117 -5.05 15.77 0.77
CA GLU A 117 -5.56 16.08 -0.58
C GLU A 117 -4.65 17.06 -1.32
N TYR A 118 -3.79 17.75 -0.57
CA TYR A 118 -2.78 18.67 -1.07
C TYR A 118 -1.40 18.02 -1.24
N GLY A 119 -1.33 16.69 -1.19
CA GLY A 119 -0.12 15.91 -1.45
C GLY A 119 0.48 15.25 -0.21
N LEU A 120 -0.36 14.64 0.63
CA LEU A 120 0.06 13.87 1.82
C LEU A 120 0.82 14.73 2.83
N LEU A 121 0.54 16.03 2.90
CA LEU A 121 1.41 16.98 3.58
C LEU A 121 1.48 16.71 5.09
N GLY A 122 0.33 16.57 5.77
CA GLY A 122 0.32 16.38 7.22
C GLY A 122 1.02 15.11 7.69
N SER A 123 0.74 13.97 7.07
CA SER A 123 1.39 12.71 7.41
C SER A 123 2.89 12.72 7.07
N THR A 124 3.26 13.28 5.91
CA THR A 124 4.65 13.37 5.46
C THR A 124 5.48 14.24 6.40
N GLU A 125 5.06 15.48 6.67
CA GLU A 125 5.81 16.42 7.51
C GLU A 125 5.97 15.88 8.95
N TRP A 126 4.93 15.26 9.50
CA TRP A 126 5.01 14.63 10.82
C TRP A 126 6.00 13.46 10.84
N ALA A 127 6.02 12.65 9.79
CA ALA A 127 6.95 11.54 9.66
C ALA A 127 8.38 12.00 9.38
N GLU A 128 8.60 13.14 8.71
CA GLU A 128 9.92 13.75 8.57
C GLU A 128 10.45 14.20 9.93
N GLU A 129 9.64 14.96 10.69
CA GLU A 129 9.98 15.43 12.04
C GLU A 129 10.33 14.27 12.98
N ASN A 130 9.56 13.18 12.91
CA ASN A 130 9.67 12.03 13.81
C ASN A 130 10.44 10.85 13.21
N SER A 131 11.10 11.03 12.06
CA SER A 131 11.74 9.97 11.27
C SER A 131 12.69 9.09 12.09
N ARG A 132 13.52 9.70 12.93
CA ARG A 132 14.46 8.98 13.81
C ARG A 132 13.76 8.03 14.78
N LEU A 133 12.63 8.44 15.35
CA LEU A 133 11.85 7.60 16.26
C LEU A 133 11.11 6.52 15.48
N LEU A 134 10.47 6.89 14.38
CA LEU A 134 9.65 6.00 13.56
C LEU A 134 10.48 4.89 12.90
N GLN A 135 11.70 5.20 12.47
CA GLN A 135 12.59 4.22 11.85
C GLN A 135 13.04 3.15 12.86
N GLU A 136 13.29 3.53 14.11
CA GLU A 136 13.78 2.63 15.17
C GLU A 136 12.66 1.96 16.00
N ARG A 137 11.45 2.50 16.00
CA ARG A 137 10.35 2.08 16.90
C ARG A 137 9.07 1.70 16.18
N GLY A 138 8.90 2.09 14.92
CA GLY A 138 7.69 1.83 14.16
C GLY A 138 7.55 0.36 13.80
N VAL A 139 6.58 -0.31 14.42
CA VAL A 139 6.23 -1.70 14.16
C VAL A 139 5.44 -1.80 12.86
N ALA A 140 4.33 -1.06 12.80
CA ALA A 140 3.43 -1.09 11.65
C ALA A 140 2.60 0.20 11.53
N TYR A 141 2.17 0.52 10.32
CA TYR A 141 1.22 1.59 10.02
C TYR A 141 -0.03 1.03 9.31
N ILE A 142 -1.20 1.23 9.91
CA ILE A 142 -2.50 0.86 9.33
C ILE A 142 -3.19 2.12 8.84
N ASN A 143 -3.38 2.23 7.53
CA ASN A 143 -4.03 3.36 6.90
C ASN A 143 -5.56 3.26 7.00
N ALA A 144 -6.21 4.38 7.27
CA ALA A 144 -7.64 4.46 7.54
C ALA A 144 -8.33 5.69 6.90
N ASP A 145 -8.00 5.96 5.64
CA ASP A 145 -8.83 6.71 4.67
C ASP A 145 -10.17 5.95 4.40
N SER A 146 -10.92 6.33 3.38
CA SER A 146 -12.10 5.71 2.78
C SER A 146 -12.31 4.23 3.15
N SER A 147 -13.40 3.99 3.87
CA SER A 147 -13.81 2.64 4.30
C SER A 147 -14.63 1.93 3.23
N ILE A 148 -15.26 2.67 2.32
CA ILE A 148 -16.24 2.16 1.36
C ILE A 148 -16.06 2.81 -0.01
N GLU A 149 -15.80 2.02 -1.06
CA GLU A 149 -15.78 2.48 -2.46
C GLU A 149 -16.75 1.66 -3.35
N GLY A 150 -17.48 0.75 -2.70
CA GLY A 150 -18.45 -0.14 -3.30
C GLY A 150 -18.77 -1.28 -2.33
N ASN A 151 -19.89 -1.94 -2.54
CA ASN A 151 -20.50 -2.88 -1.59
C ASN A 151 -20.31 -4.36 -1.98
N TYR A 152 -19.32 -4.67 -2.81
CA TYR A 152 -19.18 -6.03 -3.35
C TYR A 152 -18.40 -6.95 -2.42
N THR A 153 -17.19 -6.56 -2.03
CA THR A 153 -16.30 -7.39 -1.20
C THR A 153 -15.18 -6.56 -0.55
N LEU A 154 -14.45 -7.18 0.38
CA LEU A 154 -13.27 -6.60 1.01
C LEU A 154 -12.12 -6.43 0.00
N ARG A 155 -11.37 -5.34 0.16
CA ARG A 155 -10.08 -5.09 -0.49
C ARG A 155 -9.04 -4.83 0.59
N VAL A 156 -7.91 -5.53 0.48
CA VAL A 156 -6.73 -5.31 1.31
C VAL A 156 -5.53 -5.03 0.43
N ASP A 157 -4.76 -4.02 0.79
CA ASP A 157 -3.44 -3.75 0.24
C ASP A 157 -2.45 -3.69 1.42
N CYS A 158 -1.46 -4.57 1.48
CA CYS A 158 -0.47 -4.57 2.57
C CYS A 158 0.86 -5.23 2.17
N THR A 159 1.88 -5.05 3.01
CA THR A 159 3.13 -5.80 2.89
C THR A 159 2.90 -7.31 3.06
N PRO A 160 3.67 -8.18 2.37
CA PRO A 160 3.63 -9.63 2.57
C PRO A 160 3.77 -10.07 4.02
N LEU A 161 4.50 -9.29 4.85
CA LEU A 161 4.63 -9.60 6.28
C LEU A 161 3.28 -9.79 6.96
N MET A 162 2.23 -9.11 6.48
CA MET A 162 0.91 -9.08 7.10
C MET A 162 -0.12 -10.02 6.45
N TYR A 163 0.26 -10.80 5.44
CA TYR A 163 -0.71 -11.65 4.73
C TYR A 163 -1.34 -12.67 5.67
N SER A 164 -0.51 -13.43 6.39
CA SER A 164 -0.97 -14.39 7.39
C SER A 164 -1.84 -13.76 8.49
N LEU A 165 -1.48 -12.57 8.98
CA LEU A 165 -2.29 -11.81 9.95
C LEU A 165 -3.68 -11.51 9.39
N VAL A 166 -3.75 -10.94 8.20
CA VAL A 166 -5.02 -10.56 7.57
C VAL A 166 -5.88 -11.80 7.30
N TYR A 167 -5.30 -12.86 6.78
CA TYR A 167 -6.02 -14.10 6.48
C TYR A 167 -6.56 -14.78 7.75
N ASN A 168 -5.78 -14.80 8.83
CA ASN A 168 -6.25 -15.40 10.09
C ASN A 168 -7.34 -14.55 10.74
N LEU A 169 -7.13 -13.23 10.83
CA LEU A 169 -8.12 -12.32 11.38
C LEU A 169 -9.46 -12.39 10.63
N THR A 170 -9.43 -12.37 9.30
CA THR A 170 -10.66 -12.39 8.49
C THR A 170 -11.41 -13.72 8.54
N LYS A 171 -10.77 -14.83 8.95
CA LYS A 171 -11.45 -16.11 9.21
C LYS A 171 -12.27 -16.08 10.50
N GLU A 172 -11.91 -15.22 11.45
CA GLU A 172 -12.58 -15.08 12.74
C GLU A 172 -13.68 -14.01 12.72
N LEU A 173 -13.69 -13.15 11.70
CA LEU A 173 -14.70 -12.11 11.51
C LEU A 173 -15.88 -12.62 10.71
N GLN A 174 -17.09 -12.18 11.07
CA GLN A 174 -18.31 -12.50 10.31
C GLN A 174 -18.37 -11.68 9.01
N SER A 175 -18.83 -12.30 7.93
CA SER A 175 -19.09 -11.62 6.67
C SER A 175 -20.35 -10.75 6.76
N PRO A 176 -20.30 -9.48 6.36
CA PRO A 176 -21.50 -8.64 6.20
C PRO A 176 -22.20 -8.85 4.84
N ASP A 177 -21.61 -9.66 3.96
CA ASP A 177 -22.08 -9.82 2.58
C ASP A 177 -23.40 -10.59 2.51
N GLU A 178 -24.31 -10.13 1.66
CA GLU A 178 -25.58 -10.82 1.40
C GLU A 178 -25.33 -12.22 0.81
N GLY A 179 -26.02 -13.22 1.34
CA GLY A 179 -25.84 -14.63 0.96
C GLY A 179 -24.68 -15.34 1.66
N PHE A 180 -24.01 -14.67 2.59
CA PHE A 180 -22.92 -15.21 3.41
C PHE A 180 -23.26 -15.21 4.91
N GLU A 181 -24.54 -15.34 5.25
CA GLU A 181 -25.00 -15.37 6.64
C GLU A 181 -24.35 -16.55 7.40
N GLY A 182 -23.72 -16.25 8.53
CA GLY A 182 -22.99 -17.26 9.33
C GLY A 182 -21.64 -17.69 8.75
N LYS A 183 -21.18 -17.08 7.66
CA LYS A 183 -19.85 -17.31 7.08
C LYS A 183 -18.83 -16.30 7.57
N SER A 184 -17.56 -16.69 7.48
CA SER A 184 -16.44 -15.79 7.75
C SER A 184 -16.26 -14.76 6.64
N LEU A 185 -15.70 -13.59 6.98
CA LEU A 185 -15.30 -12.57 6.02
C LEU A 185 -14.26 -13.10 5.03
N TYR A 186 -13.40 -14.02 5.47
CA TYR A 186 -12.46 -14.72 4.60
C TYR A 186 -13.16 -15.53 3.51
N GLU A 187 -14.24 -16.25 3.84
CA GLU A 187 -15.00 -17.06 2.86
C GLU A 187 -15.59 -16.17 1.77
N SER A 188 -16.33 -15.11 2.15
CA SER A 188 -16.95 -14.20 1.18
C SER A 188 -15.91 -13.44 0.34
N TRP A 189 -14.81 -13.01 0.96
CA TRP A 189 -13.72 -12.35 0.27
C TRP A 189 -12.99 -13.28 -0.71
N SER A 190 -12.72 -14.52 -0.31
CA SER A 190 -12.05 -15.52 -1.15
C SER A 190 -12.87 -15.89 -2.38
N GLU A 191 -14.18 -16.03 -2.21
CA GLU A 191 -15.09 -16.35 -3.32
C GLU A 191 -15.21 -15.18 -4.31
N LYS A 192 -15.37 -13.96 -3.81
CA LYS A 192 -15.64 -12.78 -4.63
C LYS A 192 -14.40 -12.14 -5.24
N SER A 193 -13.23 -12.33 -4.65
CA SER A 193 -11.98 -11.73 -5.13
C SER A 193 -10.80 -12.70 -4.93
N PRO A 194 -10.79 -13.84 -5.67
CA PRO A 194 -9.70 -14.79 -5.58
C PRO A 194 -8.37 -14.15 -6.03
N SER A 195 -7.29 -14.53 -5.37
CA SER A 195 -5.95 -14.08 -5.72
C SER A 195 -5.52 -14.72 -7.04
N PRO A 196 -5.16 -13.92 -8.06
CA PRO A 196 -4.61 -14.45 -9.31
C PRO A 196 -3.20 -15.00 -9.11
N GLU A 197 -2.50 -14.53 -8.07
CA GLU A 197 -1.13 -14.94 -7.79
C GLU A 197 -1.11 -16.18 -6.88
N PHE A 198 -2.02 -16.32 -5.92
CA PHE A 198 -1.99 -17.35 -4.87
C PHE A 198 -3.28 -18.16 -4.81
N SER A 199 -3.30 -19.34 -5.45
CA SER A 199 -4.47 -20.21 -5.47
C SER A 199 -4.98 -20.54 -4.06
N GLY A 200 -6.30 -20.56 -3.89
CA GLY A 200 -6.96 -20.87 -2.62
C GLY A 200 -6.95 -19.75 -1.57
N THR A 201 -6.46 -18.55 -1.93
CA THR A 201 -6.44 -17.38 -1.04
C THR A 201 -7.09 -16.15 -1.68
N PRO A 202 -7.65 -15.24 -0.87
CA PRO A 202 -8.19 -13.99 -1.39
C PRO A 202 -7.06 -13.04 -1.83
N ARG A 203 -7.41 -12.16 -2.77
CA ARG A 203 -6.48 -11.19 -3.36
C ARG A 203 -6.07 -10.12 -2.35
N ILE A 204 -4.80 -10.13 -1.97
CA ILE A 204 -4.12 -8.97 -1.37
C ILE A 204 -3.32 -8.25 -2.45
N SER A 205 -3.49 -6.94 -2.56
CA SER A 205 -2.81 -6.09 -3.53
C SER A 205 -1.57 -5.42 -2.94
N LYS A 206 -0.69 -4.93 -3.81
CA LYS A 206 0.52 -4.21 -3.40
C LYS A 206 0.19 -2.79 -2.96
N LEU A 207 0.92 -2.28 -1.97
CA LEU A 207 0.89 -0.85 -1.63
C LEU A 207 1.67 -0.04 -2.68
N GLY A 208 1.01 0.97 -3.24
CA GLY A 208 1.59 1.93 -4.18
C GLY A 208 1.81 3.29 -3.54
N SER A 209 1.11 4.29 -4.07
CA SER A 209 1.06 5.70 -3.64
C SER A 209 -0.37 6.08 -3.24
N GLY A 210 -0.58 7.35 -2.96
CA GLY A 210 -1.89 8.01 -3.03
C GLY A 210 -2.67 7.92 -1.73
N ASN A 211 -1.98 7.86 -0.60
CA ASN A 211 -2.54 7.92 0.74
C ASN A 211 -1.42 8.09 1.78
N ASP A 212 -1.78 8.43 3.02
CA ASP A 212 -0.83 8.73 4.11
C ASP A 212 0.18 7.62 4.45
N PHE A 213 -0.09 6.36 4.09
CA PHE A 213 0.89 5.27 4.28
C PHE A 213 2.18 5.46 3.48
N GLU A 214 2.20 6.31 2.46
CA GLU A 214 3.32 6.46 1.52
C GLU A 214 4.64 6.78 2.24
N VAL A 215 4.64 7.75 3.16
CA VAL A 215 5.86 8.13 3.88
C VAL A 215 6.33 7.02 4.82
N PHE A 216 5.40 6.30 5.45
CA PHE A 216 5.72 5.21 6.35
C PHE A 216 6.30 4.02 5.57
N PHE A 217 5.67 3.62 4.48
CA PHE A 217 6.07 2.44 3.73
C PHE A 217 7.23 2.71 2.77
N GLN A 218 7.07 3.65 1.84
CA GLN A 218 7.99 3.84 0.72
C GLN A 218 9.28 4.55 1.10
N ARG A 219 9.24 5.39 2.14
CA ARG A 219 10.39 6.21 2.58
C ARG A 219 11.03 5.67 3.85
N LEU A 220 10.23 5.36 4.86
CA LEU A 220 10.73 4.91 6.17
C LEU A 220 10.86 3.38 6.28
N GLY A 221 10.19 2.59 5.44
CA GLY A 221 10.24 1.12 5.46
C GLY A 221 9.41 0.49 6.58
N ILE A 222 8.33 1.15 7.02
CA ILE A 222 7.41 0.64 8.04
C ILE A 222 6.39 -0.30 7.39
N ALA A 223 6.33 -1.54 7.90
CA ALA A 223 5.33 -2.52 7.48
C ALA A 223 3.94 -1.88 7.54
N SER A 224 3.24 -1.87 6.40
CA SER A 224 2.01 -1.09 6.28
C SER A 224 0.88 -1.89 5.66
N GLY A 225 -0.36 -1.48 5.92
CA GLY A 225 -1.54 -2.04 5.30
C GLY A 225 -2.74 -1.10 5.30
N ARG A 226 -3.69 -1.36 4.41
CA ARG A 226 -5.01 -0.72 4.36
C ARG A 226 -6.08 -1.76 4.03
N ALA A 227 -7.29 -1.52 4.51
CA ALA A 227 -8.46 -2.34 4.21
C ALA A 227 -9.69 -1.45 3.97
N ARG A 228 -10.50 -1.79 2.97
CA ARG A 228 -11.76 -1.10 2.61
C ARG A 228 -12.72 -2.04 1.90
N TYR A 229 -13.99 -1.71 1.83
CA TYR A 229 -14.92 -2.38 0.93
C TYR A 229 -14.87 -1.76 -0.47
N THR A 230 -14.99 -2.58 -1.51
CA THR A 230 -14.85 -2.16 -2.91
C THR A 230 -15.93 -2.75 -3.80
N LYS A 231 -16.04 -2.22 -5.02
CA LYS A 231 -16.87 -2.74 -6.11
C LYS A 231 -16.34 -4.04 -6.71
N ASN A 232 -17.18 -4.67 -7.53
CA ASN A 232 -16.79 -5.80 -8.38
C ASN A 232 -15.92 -5.33 -9.57
N TRP A 233 -14.67 -5.78 -9.62
CA TRP A 233 -13.70 -5.42 -10.67
C TRP A 233 -13.96 -6.08 -12.03
N GLU A 234 -14.83 -7.08 -12.10
CA GLU A 234 -15.25 -7.71 -13.36
C GLU A 234 -16.31 -6.86 -14.06
N THR A 235 -17.31 -6.36 -13.32
CA THR A 235 -18.41 -5.58 -13.88
C THR A 235 -18.11 -4.09 -13.95
N ASN A 236 -17.38 -3.55 -12.96
CA ASN A 236 -17.11 -2.12 -12.85
C ASN A 236 -15.64 -1.81 -13.17
N LYS A 237 -15.37 -1.40 -14.41
CA LYS A 237 -14.01 -1.13 -14.92
C LYS A 237 -13.49 0.30 -14.70
N PHE A 238 -14.31 1.21 -14.17
CA PHE A 238 -13.86 2.57 -13.85
C PHE A 238 -12.81 2.55 -12.72
N SER A 239 -11.99 3.59 -12.57
CA SER A 239 -10.85 3.57 -11.65
C SER A 239 -11.24 3.69 -10.17
N ASN A 240 -12.06 4.69 -9.82
CA ASN A 240 -12.43 4.98 -8.43
C ASN A 240 -13.92 4.70 -8.16
N TYR A 241 -14.68 5.65 -7.59
CA TYR A 241 -16.14 5.68 -7.59
C TYR A 241 -16.66 6.92 -8.32
N PRO A 242 -17.89 6.92 -8.87
CA PRO A 242 -18.35 7.96 -9.81
C PRO A 242 -18.36 9.41 -9.27
N LEU A 243 -18.47 9.59 -7.95
CA LEU A 243 -18.63 10.90 -7.30
C LEU A 243 -17.38 11.38 -6.55
N TYR A 244 -16.24 10.72 -6.79
CA TYR A 244 -14.94 11.05 -6.21
C TYR A 244 -14.58 12.52 -6.36
N HIS A 245 -14.17 13.17 -5.27
CA HIS A 245 -13.74 14.58 -5.22
C HIS A 245 -14.78 15.57 -5.74
N SER A 246 -16.06 15.25 -5.55
CA SER A 246 -17.16 16.09 -5.99
C SER A 246 -18.02 16.59 -4.83
N VAL A 247 -18.81 17.65 -5.07
CA VAL A 247 -19.79 18.17 -4.10
C VAL A 247 -20.86 17.14 -3.70
N TYR A 248 -21.07 16.11 -4.52
CA TYR A 248 -22.09 15.08 -4.28
C TYR A 248 -21.61 13.97 -3.35
N GLU A 249 -20.38 14.06 -2.87
CA GLU A 249 -19.82 13.16 -1.89
C GLU A 249 -20.31 13.50 -0.47
N THR A 250 -21.58 13.20 -0.20
CA THR A 250 -22.28 13.58 1.03
C THR A 250 -22.54 12.38 1.96
N TYR A 251 -23.00 12.66 3.18
CA TYR A 251 -23.46 11.61 4.10
C TYR A 251 -24.61 10.79 3.49
N GLU A 252 -25.60 11.44 2.87
CA GLU A 252 -26.77 10.76 2.27
C GLU A 252 -26.37 9.86 1.12
N LEU A 253 -25.29 10.16 0.40
CA LEU A 253 -24.74 9.25 -0.61
C LEU A 253 -24.38 7.91 0.04
N VAL A 254 -23.66 7.95 1.15
CA VAL A 254 -23.19 6.75 1.84
C VAL A 254 -24.36 6.00 2.47
N GLU A 255 -25.17 6.70 3.25
CA GLU A 255 -26.32 6.14 3.96
C GLU A 255 -27.34 5.52 2.99
N LYS A 256 -27.62 6.13 1.85
CA LYS A 256 -28.73 5.65 0.99
C LYS A 256 -28.28 4.66 -0.07
N PHE A 257 -27.03 4.73 -0.52
CA PHE A 257 -26.58 4.00 -1.72
C PHE A 257 -25.41 3.05 -1.50
N TYR A 258 -24.54 3.30 -0.51
CA TYR A 258 -23.35 2.46 -0.32
C TYR A 258 -23.51 1.46 0.83
N ASP A 259 -23.92 1.93 2.01
CA ASP A 259 -24.01 1.09 3.20
C ASP A 259 -25.14 1.52 4.15
N PRO A 260 -26.42 1.32 3.78
CA PRO A 260 -27.56 1.78 4.58
C PRO A 260 -27.66 1.20 5.99
N THR A 261 -27.04 0.05 6.22
CA THR A 261 -27.01 -0.60 7.53
C THR A 261 -25.67 -0.44 8.25
N PHE A 262 -24.71 0.27 7.64
CA PHE A 262 -23.35 0.46 8.13
C PHE A 262 -22.58 -0.86 8.42
N LYS A 263 -23.03 -1.98 7.85
CA LYS A 263 -22.44 -3.30 8.08
C LYS A 263 -21.06 -3.44 7.43
N TYR A 264 -20.84 -2.80 6.29
CA TYR A 264 -19.53 -2.79 5.62
C TYR A 264 -18.53 -1.91 6.37
N HIS A 265 -18.97 -0.74 6.86
CA HIS A 265 -18.14 0.10 7.73
C HIS A 265 -17.75 -0.62 9.00
N LEU A 266 -18.69 -1.33 9.64
CA LEU A 266 -18.42 -2.13 10.84
C LEU A 266 -17.40 -3.25 10.55
N ALA A 267 -17.56 -3.99 9.45
CA ALA A 267 -16.61 -5.03 9.06
C ALA A 267 -15.21 -4.46 8.81
N VAL A 268 -15.10 -3.31 8.13
CA VAL A 268 -13.82 -2.61 7.93
C VAL A 268 -13.23 -2.13 9.26
N ALA A 269 -14.06 -1.65 10.18
CA ALA A 269 -13.62 -1.26 11.53
C ALA A 269 -13.06 -2.45 12.32
N GLN A 270 -13.70 -3.61 12.23
CA GLN A 270 -13.22 -4.85 12.84
C GLN A 270 -11.91 -5.34 12.21
N VAL A 271 -11.77 -5.25 10.88
CA VAL A 271 -10.51 -5.59 10.20
C VAL A 271 -9.38 -4.64 10.61
N ARG A 272 -9.57 -3.33 10.49
CA ARG A 272 -8.55 -2.33 10.84
C ARG A 272 -8.21 -2.40 12.33
N GLY A 273 -9.22 -2.46 13.20
CA GLY A 273 -9.06 -2.57 14.65
C GLY A 273 -8.39 -3.87 15.08
N GLY A 274 -8.77 -5.00 14.48
CA GLY A 274 -8.15 -6.31 14.72
C GLY A 274 -6.69 -6.36 14.30
N MET A 275 -6.36 -5.78 13.13
CA MET A 275 -4.95 -5.65 12.69
C MET A 275 -4.13 -4.86 13.71
N VAL A 276 -4.64 -3.69 14.15
CA VAL A 276 -3.98 -2.86 15.17
C VAL A 276 -3.85 -3.62 16.49
N PHE A 277 -4.90 -4.32 16.92
CA PHE A 277 -4.93 -5.07 18.18
C PHE A 277 -3.86 -6.16 18.20
N GLU A 278 -3.81 -7.00 17.17
CA GLU A 278 -2.85 -8.10 17.04
C GLU A 278 -1.41 -7.57 17.00
N LEU A 279 -1.13 -6.57 16.16
CA LEU A 279 0.21 -5.96 16.07
C LEU A 279 0.66 -5.34 17.40
N ALA A 280 -0.26 -4.73 18.13
CA ALA A 280 0.05 -4.03 19.37
C ALA A 280 0.06 -4.93 20.61
N SER A 281 -0.53 -6.12 20.55
CA SER A 281 -0.76 -6.95 21.75
C SER A 281 -0.09 -8.32 21.69
N SER A 282 0.10 -8.90 20.51
CA SER A 282 0.66 -10.24 20.36
C SER A 282 2.12 -10.29 20.80
N MET A 283 2.47 -11.31 21.60
CA MET A 283 3.81 -11.42 22.21
C MET A 283 4.91 -11.45 21.14
N VAL A 284 4.74 -12.32 20.16
CA VAL A 284 5.53 -12.32 18.91
C VAL A 284 4.76 -11.49 17.89
N LEU A 285 5.44 -10.64 17.14
CA LEU A 285 4.82 -9.88 16.06
C LEU A 285 4.17 -10.85 15.05
N PRO A 286 2.91 -10.64 14.63
CA PRO A 286 2.20 -11.52 13.71
C PRO A 286 2.66 -11.32 12.25
N PHE A 287 3.97 -11.34 12.03
CA PHE A 287 4.61 -11.19 10.74
C PHE A 287 5.13 -12.52 10.20
N SER A 288 5.01 -12.71 8.88
CA SER A 288 5.54 -13.89 8.19
C SER A 288 6.59 -13.48 7.15
N CYS A 289 7.86 -13.72 7.45
CA CYS A 289 8.95 -13.53 6.48
C CYS A 289 8.89 -14.54 5.31
N GLN A 290 8.24 -15.70 5.52
CA GLN A 290 8.04 -16.70 4.47
C GLN A 290 7.11 -16.18 3.37
N ASP A 291 6.06 -15.43 3.74
CA ASP A 291 5.15 -14.80 2.78
C ASP A 291 5.92 -13.82 1.87
N TYR A 292 6.90 -13.10 2.44
CA TYR A 292 7.82 -12.23 1.69
C TYR A 292 8.70 -13.02 0.70
N ALA A 293 9.24 -14.18 1.12
CA ALA A 293 10.03 -15.02 0.24
C ALA A 293 9.24 -15.50 -0.99
N VAL A 294 7.97 -15.88 -0.78
CA VAL A 294 7.11 -16.34 -1.89
C VAL A 294 6.83 -15.22 -2.88
N VAL A 295 6.55 -13.99 -2.42
CA VAL A 295 6.32 -12.87 -3.36
C VAL A 295 7.60 -12.46 -4.08
N LEU A 296 8.76 -12.47 -3.43
CA LEU A 296 10.04 -12.09 -4.05
C LEU A 296 10.36 -12.99 -5.22
N LYS A 297 10.13 -14.30 -5.08
CA LYS A 297 10.26 -15.26 -6.18
C LYS A 297 9.37 -14.87 -7.37
N LYS A 298 8.09 -14.62 -7.13
CA LYS A 298 7.15 -14.23 -8.20
C LYS A 298 7.53 -12.91 -8.87
N TYR A 299 8.00 -11.95 -8.10
CA TYR A 299 8.40 -10.65 -8.64
C TYR A 299 9.68 -10.77 -9.46
N ALA A 300 10.65 -11.59 -9.04
CA ALA A 300 11.85 -11.90 -9.81
C ALA A 300 11.47 -12.60 -11.13
N ASP A 301 10.58 -13.59 -11.09
CA ASP A 301 10.05 -14.25 -12.29
C ASP A 301 9.33 -13.26 -13.21
N LYS A 302 8.47 -12.39 -12.67
CA LYS A 302 7.72 -11.37 -13.44
C LYS A 302 8.66 -10.39 -14.13
N ILE A 303 9.64 -9.83 -13.41
CA ILE A 303 10.55 -8.83 -13.99
C ILE A 303 11.51 -9.47 -15.00
N TYR A 304 11.94 -10.70 -14.76
CA TYR A 304 12.71 -11.49 -15.73
C TYR A 304 11.90 -11.72 -17.01
N ASN A 305 10.63 -12.15 -16.90
CA ASN A 305 9.76 -12.34 -18.06
C ASN A 305 9.53 -11.04 -18.85
N ILE A 306 9.52 -9.87 -18.20
CA ILE A 306 9.49 -8.57 -18.89
C ILE A 306 10.78 -8.36 -19.69
N SER A 307 11.94 -8.64 -19.10
CA SER A 307 13.24 -8.52 -19.77
C SER A 307 13.40 -9.47 -20.96
N MET A 308 12.77 -10.65 -20.90
CA MET A 308 12.78 -11.66 -21.98
C MET A 308 12.06 -11.23 -23.27
N LYS A 309 11.47 -10.03 -23.31
CA LYS A 309 11.06 -9.37 -24.57
C LYS A 309 12.26 -8.92 -25.42
N TYR A 310 13.47 -8.92 -24.85
CA TYR A 310 14.70 -8.41 -25.44
C TYR A 310 15.89 -9.39 -25.30
N PRO A 311 15.75 -10.67 -25.68
CA PRO A 311 16.74 -11.69 -25.37
C PRO A 311 18.09 -11.44 -26.07
N GLN A 312 18.07 -10.92 -27.30
CA GLN A 312 19.28 -10.61 -28.07
C GLN A 312 20.06 -9.45 -27.46
N GLU A 313 19.36 -8.42 -27.00
CA GLU A 313 19.97 -7.27 -26.34
C GLU A 313 20.55 -7.67 -24.97
N MET A 314 19.86 -8.52 -24.20
CA MET A 314 20.39 -9.04 -22.94
C MET A 314 21.71 -9.80 -23.15
N GLU A 315 21.81 -10.65 -24.18
CA GLU A 315 23.05 -11.34 -24.53
C GLU A 315 24.13 -10.34 -24.98
N ARG A 316 23.80 -9.43 -25.89
CA ARG A 316 24.71 -8.41 -26.43
C ARG A 316 25.34 -7.54 -25.35
N TYR A 317 24.54 -7.09 -24.38
CA TYR A 317 24.98 -6.20 -23.29
C TYR A 317 25.33 -6.96 -22.00
N ARG A 318 25.32 -8.31 -22.03
CA ARG A 318 25.69 -9.20 -20.91
C ARG A 318 24.89 -8.91 -19.63
N VAL A 319 23.58 -8.82 -19.79
CA VAL A 319 22.62 -8.61 -18.69
C VAL A 319 22.22 -9.97 -18.14
N SER A 320 22.54 -10.23 -16.87
CA SER A 320 22.15 -11.46 -16.17
C SER A 320 21.30 -11.13 -14.94
N PHE A 321 20.33 -11.99 -14.65
CA PHE A 321 19.48 -11.97 -13.46
C PHE A 321 19.93 -12.97 -12.38
N ASP A 322 21.02 -13.71 -12.61
CA ASP A 322 21.48 -14.78 -11.71
C ASP A 322 21.72 -14.29 -10.29
N SER A 323 22.24 -13.07 -10.14
CA SER A 323 22.47 -12.43 -8.84
C SER A 323 21.16 -12.18 -8.08
N LEU A 324 20.11 -11.71 -8.77
CA LEU A 324 18.80 -11.51 -8.17
C LEU A 324 18.17 -12.84 -7.77
N PHE A 325 18.19 -13.84 -8.66
CA PHE A 325 17.64 -15.17 -8.35
C PHE A 325 18.39 -15.85 -7.22
N SER A 326 19.72 -15.72 -7.16
CA SER A 326 20.54 -16.23 -6.05
C SER A 326 20.18 -15.55 -4.72
N ALA A 327 20.04 -14.21 -4.72
CA ALA A 327 19.63 -13.48 -3.52
C ALA A 327 18.23 -13.89 -3.04
N VAL A 328 17.27 -14.07 -3.95
CA VAL A 328 15.91 -14.54 -3.63
C VAL A 328 15.92 -15.97 -3.09
N HIS A 329 16.74 -16.86 -3.65
CA HIS A 329 16.92 -18.21 -3.15
C HIS A 329 17.46 -18.21 -1.71
N ASN A 330 18.54 -17.45 -1.47
CA ASN A 330 19.13 -17.31 -0.13
C ASN A 330 18.13 -16.71 0.86
N PHE A 331 17.38 -15.68 0.47
CA PHE A 331 16.31 -15.09 1.30
C PHE A 331 15.29 -16.16 1.69
N THR A 332 14.86 -16.99 0.75
CA THR A 332 13.89 -18.06 0.99
C THR A 332 14.41 -19.09 2.00
N GLU A 333 15.66 -19.53 1.84
CA GLU A 333 16.27 -20.48 2.79
C GLU A 333 16.44 -19.88 4.18
N ILE A 334 16.92 -18.64 4.27
CA ILE A 334 17.15 -17.96 5.55
C ILE A 334 15.83 -17.65 6.25
N ALA A 335 14.80 -17.18 5.54
CA ALA A 335 13.46 -16.98 6.09
C ALA A 335 12.85 -18.30 6.61
N SER A 336 13.09 -19.41 5.92
CA SER A 336 12.68 -20.74 6.41
C SER A 336 13.36 -21.12 7.73
N LYS A 337 14.69 -20.92 7.82
CA LYS A 337 15.46 -21.16 9.05
C LYS A 337 15.02 -20.25 10.19
N PHE A 338 14.82 -18.96 9.93
CA PHE A 338 14.31 -17.99 10.91
C PHE A 338 12.93 -18.41 11.43
N SER A 339 12.00 -18.80 10.55
CA SER A 339 10.66 -19.26 10.96
C SER A 339 10.71 -20.49 11.87
N LYS A 340 11.61 -21.45 11.62
CA LYS A 340 11.83 -22.59 12.52
C LYS A 340 12.33 -22.15 13.90
N ARG A 341 13.35 -21.28 13.94
CA ARG A 341 13.86 -20.72 15.21
C ARG A 341 12.79 -19.96 15.99
N LEU A 342 11.89 -19.27 15.29
CA LEU A 342 10.77 -18.55 15.90
C LEU A 342 9.73 -19.50 16.52
N GLN A 343 9.55 -20.69 15.97
CA GLN A 343 8.66 -21.73 16.54
C GLN A 343 9.24 -22.34 17.80
N ASP A 344 10.56 -22.60 17.81
CA ASP A 344 11.29 -23.18 18.94
C ASP A 344 11.67 -22.14 20.02
N LEU A 345 11.24 -20.89 19.86
CA LEU A 345 11.53 -19.78 20.75
C LEU A 345 11.00 -20.01 22.17
N ASP A 346 11.88 -19.95 23.16
CA ASP A 346 11.48 -19.80 24.56
C ASP A 346 10.90 -18.41 24.81
N LYS A 347 9.56 -18.33 24.77
CA LYS A 347 8.79 -17.10 24.97
C LYS A 347 8.86 -16.57 26.40
N SER A 348 9.38 -17.34 27.36
CA SER A 348 9.56 -16.89 28.75
C SER A 348 10.77 -15.97 28.91
N ASN A 349 11.75 -16.04 28.00
CA ASN A 349 12.90 -15.16 27.97
C ASN A 349 12.57 -13.84 27.24
N PRO A 350 12.40 -12.71 27.96
CA PRO A 350 11.96 -11.46 27.35
C PRO A 350 13.00 -10.85 26.41
N ILE A 351 14.29 -11.12 26.63
CA ILE A 351 15.38 -10.58 25.80
C ILE A 351 15.39 -11.32 24.46
N LEU A 352 15.32 -12.66 24.49
CA LEU A 352 15.29 -13.45 23.26
C LEU A 352 14.02 -13.15 22.44
N LEU A 353 12.86 -13.04 23.10
CA LEU A 353 11.62 -12.61 22.45
C LEU A 353 11.77 -11.24 21.78
N ARG A 354 12.43 -10.29 22.46
CA ARG A 354 12.65 -8.94 21.92
C ARG A 354 13.59 -8.96 20.71
N ILE A 355 14.68 -9.72 20.75
CA ILE A 355 15.61 -9.89 19.63
C ILE A 355 14.86 -10.44 18.41
N MET A 356 14.06 -11.49 18.57
CA MET A 356 13.26 -12.06 17.48
C MET A 356 12.22 -11.07 16.93
N ASN A 357 11.55 -10.32 17.80
CA ASN A 357 10.62 -9.27 17.38
C ASN A 357 11.31 -8.13 16.64
N ASP A 358 12.53 -7.77 17.03
CA ASP A 358 13.29 -6.73 16.33
C ASP A 358 13.70 -7.22 14.93
N GLN A 359 14.12 -8.48 14.77
CA GLN A 359 14.36 -9.06 13.43
C GLN A 359 13.10 -9.01 12.55
N LEU A 360 11.93 -9.35 13.09
CA LEU A 360 10.64 -9.25 12.37
C LEU A 360 10.31 -7.80 12.00
N MET A 361 10.47 -6.86 12.93
CA MET A 361 10.13 -5.45 12.74
C MET A 361 11.04 -4.78 11.71
N PHE A 362 12.35 -5.02 11.80
CA PHE A 362 13.36 -4.38 10.96
C PHE A 362 13.50 -5.02 9.58
N LEU A 363 12.90 -6.19 9.34
CA LEU A 363 12.92 -6.83 8.02
C LEU A 363 12.41 -5.91 6.91
N GLU A 364 11.31 -5.19 7.14
CA GLU A 364 10.78 -4.23 6.14
C GLU A 364 11.75 -3.06 5.91
N ARG A 365 12.46 -2.61 6.97
CA ARG A 365 13.48 -1.56 6.87
C ARG A 365 14.66 -2.00 6.01
N ALA A 366 14.96 -3.29 5.99
CA ALA A 366 16.09 -3.82 5.22
C ALA A 366 15.90 -3.69 3.70
N PHE A 367 14.69 -3.38 3.24
CA PHE A 367 14.40 -3.12 1.83
C PHE A 367 14.51 -1.64 1.41
N ILE A 368 14.95 -0.76 2.32
CA ILE A 368 15.11 0.67 2.08
C ILE A 368 16.54 0.98 1.63
N ASP A 369 16.69 1.51 0.42
CA ASP A 369 17.94 2.12 -0.06
C ASP A 369 17.96 3.61 0.31
N PRO A 370 18.91 4.08 1.16
CA PRO A 370 19.01 5.48 1.53
C PRO A 370 19.18 6.45 0.35
N LEU A 371 19.71 5.99 -0.78
CA LEU A 371 19.88 6.81 -1.99
C LEU A 371 18.56 7.05 -2.73
N GLY A 372 17.57 6.20 -2.50
CA GLY A 372 16.30 6.22 -3.22
C GLY A 372 16.40 5.74 -4.66
N LEU A 373 15.25 5.72 -5.33
CA LEU A 373 15.14 5.39 -6.75
C LEU A 373 15.69 6.54 -7.62
N PRO A 374 16.12 6.25 -8.86
CA PRO A 374 16.64 7.27 -9.77
C PRO A 374 15.69 8.47 -9.90
N GLN A 375 16.21 9.68 -9.67
CA GLN A 375 15.48 10.95 -9.68
C GLN A 375 14.33 11.07 -8.67
N ARG A 376 14.23 10.14 -7.71
CA ARG A 376 13.10 10.04 -6.77
C ARG A 376 13.61 9.65 -5.36
N PRO A 377 14.35 10.54 -4.68
CA PRO A 377 15.09 10.23 -3.44
C PRO A 377 14.19 9.90 -2.23
N PHE A 378 12.89 10.21 -2.31
CA PHE A 378 11.91 9.90 -1.26
C PHE A 378 11.27 8.52 -1.44
N TYR A 379 11.35 7.91 -2.63
CA TYR A 379 10.97 6.52 -2.83
C TYR A 379 12.21 5.66 -2.67
N ARG A 380 12.29 4.96 -1.54
CA ARG A 380 13.49 4.25 -1.11
C ARG A 380 13.30 2.74 -1.04
N HIS A 381 12.06 2.29 -1.00
CA HIS A 381 11.75 0.89 -0.95
C HIS A 381 12.09 0.22 -2.30
N ILE A 382 13.02 -0.75 -2.28
CA ILE A 382 13.56 -1.38 -3.50
C ILE A 382 12.63 -2.44 -4.08
N ILE A 383 11.81 -3.08 -3.24
CA ILE A 383 10.84 -4.07 -3.68
C ILE A 383 9.56 -3.43 -4.19
N TYR A 384 9.06 -2.40 -3.51
CA TYR A 384 7.79 -1.74 -3.85
C TYR A 384 8.05 -0.26 -4.07
N ALA A 385 7.52 0.31 -5.14
CA ALA A 385 7.32 1.75 -5.23
C ALA A 385 6.29 2.07 -6.31
N PRO A 386 5.75 3.29 -6.32
CA PRO A 386 4.99 3.80 -7.46
C PRO A 386 5.89 3.77 -8.71
N SER A 387 5.37 3.29 -9.85
CA SER A 387 6.12 3.38 -11.12
C SER A 387 6.36 4.84 -11.49
N SER A 388 7.49 5.15 -12.15
CA SER A 388 7.69 6.50 -12.71
C SER A 388 6.65 6.86 -13.78
N HIS A 389 5.92 5.88 -14.31
CA HIS A 389 4.95 6.05 -15.39
C HIS A 389 3.49 5.94 -14.94
N ASN A 390 3.22 5.38 -13.75
CA ASN A 390 1.90 5.35 -13.13
C ASN A 390 2.02 5.28 -11.62
N LYS A 391 1.68 6.39 -10.93
CA LYS A 391 1.83 6.49 -9.47
C LYS A 391 0.81 5.65 -8.69
N TYR A 392 -0.35 5.36 -9.27
CA TYR A 392 -1.45 4.70 -8.54
C TYR A 392 -1.29 3.19 -8.41
N VAL A 393 -0.39 2.58 -9.18
CA VAL A 393 -0.13 1.13 -9.14
C VAL A 393 1.23 0.90 -8.50
N GLY A 394 1.26 0.11 -7.43
CA GLY A 394 2.51 -0.38 -6.86
C GLY A 394 3.16 -1.38 -7.80
N GLU A 395 4.34 -1.04 -8.33
CA GLU A 395 5.16 -1.97 -9.10
C GLU A 395 6.19 -2.65 -8.22
N SER A 396 6.52 -3.90 -8.57
CA SER A 396 7.56 -4.68 -7.92
C SER A 396 8.90 -4.48 -8.63
N PHE A 397 10.00 -4.36 -7.89
CA PHE A 397 11.33 -4.00 -8.43
C PHE A 397 11.28 -2.77 -9.37
N PRO A 398 10.74 -1.63 -8.89
CA PRO A 398 10.49 -0.42 -9.69
C PRO A 398 11.75 0.10 -10.40
N GLY A 399 12.93 -0.01 -9.78
CA GLY A 399 14.19 0.39 -10.41
C GLY A 399 14.47 -0.38 -11.70
N ILE A 400 14.30 -1.71 -11.68
CA ILE A 400 14.48 -2.56 -12.86
C ILE A 400 13.37 -2.30 -13.88
N TYR A 401 12.12 -2.19 -13.41
CA TYR A 401 10.96 -1.95 -14.26
C TYR A 401 11.10 -0.66 -15.06
N ASP A 402 11.42 0.45 -14.39
CA ASP A 402 11.55 1.77 -15.02
C ASP A 402 12.78 1.82 -15.95
N ALA A 403 13.87 1.09 -15.63
CA ALA A 403 15.03 0.97 -16.51
C ALA A 403 14.71 0.20 -17.81
N LEU A 404 13.85 -0.81 -17.75
CA LEU A 404 13.35 -1.56 -18.91
C LEU A 404 12.23 -0.83 -19.67
N PHE A 405 11.56 0.14 -19.05
CA PHE A 405 10.43 0.83 -19.64
C PHE A 405 10.84 1.63 -20.88
N ASP A 406 10.20 1.30 -22.01
CA ASP A 406 10.46 1.89 -23.32
C ASP A 406 11.96 1.91 -23.69
N ILE A 407 12.68 0.83 -23.34
CA ILE A 407 14.14 0.76 -23.51
C ILE A 407 14.58 0.87 -24.98
N LYS A 408 13.72 0.50 -25.94
CA LYS A 408 14.01 0.59 -27.38
C LYS A 408 14.03 2.00 -27.93
N SER A 409 13.36 2.96 -27.28
CA SER A 409 13.33 4.36 -27.71
C SER A 409 14.49 5.19 -27.14
N LYS A 410 15.32 4.61 -26.27
CA LYS A 410 16.42 5.31 -25.61
C LYS A 410 17.52 5.67 -26.61
N ALA A 411 17.93 6.94 -26.60
CA ALA A 411 18.91 7.50 -27.52
C ALA A 411 20.30 6.83 -27.42
N ASP A 412 20.69 6.38 -26.23
CA ASP A 412 21.94 5.65 -25.97
C ASP A 412 21.61 4.25 -25.42
N PRO A 413 21.54 3.22 -26.27
CA PRO A 413 21.23 1.85 -25.85
C PRO A 413 22.22 1.30 -24.84
N SER A 414 23.51 1.62 -24.96
CA SER A 414 24.54 1.09 -24.05
C SER A 414 24.31 1.58 -22.63
N LYS A 415 24.07 2.89 -22.44
CA LYS A 415 23.76 3.45 -21.12
C LYS A 415 22.45 2.93 -20.56
N ALA A 416 21.44 2.72 -21.40
CA ALA A 416 20.15 2.19 -20.97
C ALA A 416 20.30 0.77 -20.38
N TRP A 417 21.06 -0.11 -21.03
CA TRP A 417 21.30 -1.47 -20.54
C TRP A 417 22.26 -1.52 -19.34
N GLU A 418 23.20 -0.58 -19.21
CA GLU A 418 24.00 -0.44 -17.98
C GLU A 418 23.13 -0.03 -16.78
N GLU A 419 22.11 0.82 -16.97
CA GLU A 419 21.16 1.15 -15.90
C GLU A 419 20.34 -0.07 -15.48
N VAL A 420 19.91 -0.91 -16.43
CA VAL A 420 19.24 -2.19 -16.11
C VAL A 420 20.14 -3.09 -15.26
N LYS A 421 21.41 -3.28 -15.65
CA LYS A 421 22.38 -4.07 -14.89
C LYS A 421 22.59 -3.52 -13.48
N ARG A 422 22.71 -2.19 -13.36
CA ARG A 422 22.85 -1.53 -12.07
C ARG A 422 21.65 -1.80 -11.17
N GLN A 423 20.43 -1.65 -11.68
CA GLN A 423 19.22 -1.87 -10.90
C GLN A 423 19.03 -3.33 -10.50
N ILE A 424 19.41 -4.29 -11.35
CA ILE A 424 19.46 -5.71 -10.97
C ILE A 424 20.44 -5.93 -9.82
N SER A 425 21.63 -5.33 -9.88
CA SER A 425 22.63 -5.42 -8.82
C SER A 425 22.14 -4.81 -7.50
N VAL A 426 21.48 -3.66 -7.54
CA VAL A 426 20.89 -3.01 -6.36
C VAL A 426 19.81 -3.91 -5.76
N ALA A 427 18.89 -4.42 -6.57
CA ALA A 427 17.84 -5.32 -6.10
C ALA A 427 18.41 -6.61 -5.48
N ALA A 428 19.39 -7.23 -6.12
CA ALA A 428 20.05 -8.43 -5.62
C ALA A 428 20.76 -8.17 -4.28
N PHE A 429 21.52 -7.08 -4.19
CA PHE A 429 22.18 -6.67 -2.95
C PHE A 429 21.17 -6.44 -1.83
N THR A 430 20.11 -5.68 -2.08
CA THR A 430 19.11 -5.35 -1.06
C THR A 430 18.36 -6.60 -0.57
N VAL A 431 17.97 -7.51 -1.47
CA VAL A 431 17.35 -8.78 -1.08
C VAL A 431 18.30 -9.64 -0.25
N GLN A 432 19.58 -9.72 -0.63
CA GLN A 432 20.59 -10.47 0.12
C GLN A 432 20.88 -9.85 1.49
N ALA A 433 20.96 -8.52 1.58
CA ALA A 433 21.15 -7.79 2.83
C ALA A 433 19.94 -7.99 3.76
N ALA A 434 18.72 -7.91 3.23
CA ALA A 434 17.50 -8.21 3.95
C ALA A 434 17.48 -9.66 4.47
N ALA A 435 17.92 -10.63 3.68
CA ALA A 435 18.08 -12.01 4.15
C ALA A 435 19.06 -12.09 5.33
N GLY A 436 20.18 -11.35 5.27
CA GLY A 436 21.16 -11.24 6.34
C GLY A 436 20.56 -10.83 7.68
N THR A 437 19.54 -9.94 7.68
CA THR A 437 18.88 -9.49 8.92
C THR A 437 18.13 -10.59 9.67
N LEU A 438 17.80 -11.70 9.00
CA LEU A 438 17.10 -12.86 9.58
C LEU A 438 18.04 -13.98 10.02
N THR A 439 19.35 -13.82 9.82
CA THR A 439 20.35 -14.79 10.27
C THR A 439 20.47 -14.81 11.80
N GLU A 440 21.25 -15.74 12.34
CA GLU A 440 21.46 -15.84 13.77
C GLU A 440 22.33 -14.70 14.26
N VAL A 441 21.84 -13.99 15.29
CA VAL A 441 22.58 -12.91 15.92
C VAL A 441 23.40 -13.49 17.07
N ALA A 442 24.63 -13.02 17.20
CA ALA A 442 25.58 -13.44 18.22
C ALA A 442 25.24 -12.90 19.62
#